data_AF-A0A2M8F9Y2-F1
#
_entry.id   AF-A0A2M8F9Y2-F1
#
_cell.length_a   1.000
_cell.length_b   1.000
_cell.length_c   1.000
_cell.angle_alpha   90.00
_cell.angle_beta   90.00
_cell.angle_gamma   90.00
#
_symmetry.space_group_name_H-M   'P 1'
#
loop_
_entity.id
_entity.type
_entity.pdbx_description
1 polymer ?
#
loop_
_entity_poly.entity_id
_entity_poly.type
_entity_poly.pdbx_seq_one_letter_code
_entity_poly.pdbx_strand_id
1 'polypeptide(L)'
;MPRRALKQITYSDTFQKKYRYTLVEPEGKNFDPNFKPHLTPKEMLQLGVFGGAYFIGVKNLMPTDLPASWFRGVALSPDHEKHKEYNLFHVSASQSLAIWQQKGWIYNDDPHGWFQWYCRYYLGRRIPAEDARQIKRWNAIRRHIVQIQNNCRKGDATCRPRQRQAVLHWAYDSRTL
;
A
#
# COMPACT_ATOMS: atom_id res chain seq x y z
N MET A 1 18.68 15.41 24.52
CA MET A 1 18.50 15.43 23.04
C MET A 1 17.29 16.30 22.74
N PRO A 2 17.38 17.29 21.82
CA PRO A 2 16.23 18.14 21.53
C PRO A 2 15.15 17.30 20.86
N ARG A 3 13.93 17.29 21.43
CA ARG A 3 12.76 16.66 20.82
C ARG A 3 12.52 17.33 19.47
N ARG A 4 12.75 16.59 18.39
CA ARG A 4 12.42 17.04 17.02
C ARG A 4 10.94 17.46 17.03
N ALA A 5 10.66 18.70 16.61
CA ALA A 5 9.29 19.18 16.54
C ALA A 5 8.45 18.23 15.66
N LEU A 6 7.32 17.78 16.21
CA LEU A 6 6.41 16.87 15.52
C LEU A 6 5.86 17.58 14.28
N LYS A 7 5.93 16.92 13.11
CA LYS A 7 5.43 17.49 11.86
C LYS A 7 3.94 17.21 11.73
N GLN A 8 3.13 18.26 11.72
CA GLN A 8 1.69 18.17 11.45
C GLN A 8 1.42 18.21 9.94
N ILE A 9 0.56 17.32 9.48
CA ILE A 9 0.08 17.25 8.09
C ILE A 9 -1.40 17.61 8.06
N THR A 10 -1.81 18.36 7.04
CA THR A 10 -3.21 18.60 6.72
C THR A 10 -3.46 18.12 5.29
N TYR A 11 -4.45 17.26 5.12
CA TYR A 11 -4.75 16.60 3.85
C TYR A 11 -6.22 16.78 3.46
N SER A 12 -6.50 16.82 2.17
CA SER A 12 -7.85 16.84 1.63
C SER A 12 -7.91 16.22 0.25
N ASP A 13 -8.94 15.42 0.02
CA ASP A 13 -9.30 14.83 -1.26
C ASP A 13 -10.83 14.71 -1.37
N THR A 14 -11.35 13.81 -2.20
CA THR A 14 -12.79 13.55 -2.29
C THR A 14 -13.38 12.80 -1.09
N PHE A 15 -12.58 12.04 -0.35
CA PHE A 15 -13.02 11.17 0.76
C PHE A 15 -12.83 11.81 2.13
N GLN A 16 -11.80 12.63 2.29
CA GLN A 16 -11.39 13.27 3.54
C GLN A 16 -11.30 14.78 3.33
N LYS A 17 -11.94 15.56 4.21
CA LYS A 17 -11.87 17.03 4.21
C LYS A 17 -11.13 17.52 5.44
N LYS A 18 -10.11 18.35 5.24
CA LYS A 18 -9.27 18.94 6.30
C LYS A 18 -8.77 17.90 7.33
N TYR A 19 -8.49 16.67 6.89
CA TYR A 19 -7.95 15.62 7.75
C TYR A 19 -6.57 16.04 8.25
N ARG A 20 -6.32 15.86 9.55
CA ARG A 20 -5.07 16.26 10.18
C ARG A 20 -4.48 15.08 10.93
N TYR A 21 -3.18 14.90 10.80
CA TYR A 21 -2.43 13.91 11.56
C TYR A 21 -1.01 14.39 11.79
N THR A 22 -0.32 13.70 12.70
CA THR A 22 1.02 14.07 13.13
C THR A 22 1.99 12.93 12.82
N LEU A 23 3.16 13.27 12.31
CA LEU A 23 4.28 12.35 12.15
C LEU A 23 5.09 12.35 13.44
N VAL A 24 5.11 11.21 14.11
CA VAL A 24 5.75 11.00 15.41
C VAL A 24 7.05 10.21 15.30
N GLU A 25 7.24 9.49 14.21
CA GLU A 25 8.48 8.76 13.91
C GLU A 25 9.19 9.31 12.67
N PRO A 26 10.51 9.10 12.51
CA PRO A 26 11.19 9.38 11.26
C PRO A 26 10.70 8.48 10.13
N GLU A 27 10.71 9.01 8.89
CA GLU A 27 10.36 8.26 7.69
C GLU A 27 11.19 6.97 7.57
N GLY A 28 10.53 5.84 7.35
CA GLY A 28 11.15 4.52 7.17
C GLY A 28 11.88 3.99 8.41
N LYS A 29 11.63 4.54 9.60
CA LYS A 29 12.27 4.13 10.87
C LYS A 29 11.24 3.76 11.93
N ASN A 30 11.72 3.05 12.95
CA ASN A 30 10.96 2.70 14.17
C ASN A 30 9.62 2.03 13.84
N PHE A 31 9.67 1.03 12.96
CA PHE A 31 8.52 0.19 12.67
C PHE A 31 8.30 -0.77 13.83
N ASP A 32 7.06 -1.25 13.97
CA ASP A 32 6.76 -2.36 14.85
C ASP A 32 7.70 -3.53 14.52
N PRO A 33 8.34 -4.17 15.52
CA PRO A 33 9.28 -5.26 15.27
C PRO A 33 8.70 -6.43 14.46
N ASN A 34 7.38 -6.62 14.49
CA ASN A 34 6.68 -7.65 13.73
C ASN A 34 6.32 -7.21 12.31
N PHE A 35 6.50 -5.95 11.94
CA PHE A 35 6.18 -5.43 10.61
C PHE A 35 7.45 -5.22 9.78
N LYS A 36 7.74 -6.21 8.92
CA LYS A 36 8.93 -6.24 8.07
C LYS A 36 8.55 -6.41 6.60
N PRO A 37 7.90 -5.40 5.98
CA PRO A 37 7.54 -5.44 4.57
C PRO A 37 8.80 -5.58 3.70
N HIS A 38 8.69 -6.32 2.58
CA HIS A 38 9.80 -6.49 1.63
C HIS A 38 9.93 -5.30 0.68
N LEU A 39 8.84 -4.56 0.47
CA LEU A 39 8.77 -3.42 -0.44
C LEU A 39 8.36 -2.16 0.32
N THR A 40 9.04 -1.05 0.05
CA THR A 40 8.62 0.28 0.46
C THR A 40 7.41 0.76 -0.35
N PRO A 41 6.63 1.74 0.13
CA PRO A 41 5.51 2.27 -0.65
C PRO A 41 5.93 2.84 -2.01
N LYS A 42 7.11 3.48 -2.06
CA LYS A 42 7.71 3.96 -3.31
C LYS A 42 7.96 2.82 -4.29
N GLU A 43 8.59 1.73 -3.86
CA GLU A 43 8.85 0.58 -4.72
C GLU A 43 7.54 -0.08 -5.20
N MET A 44 6.53 -0.19 -4.33
CA MET A 44 5.22 -0.70 -4.72
C MET A 44 4.56 0.14 -5.83
N LEU A 45 4.62 1.48 -5.71
CA LEU A 45 4.13 2.38 -6.76
C LEU A 45 4.91 2.19 -8.06
N GLN A 46 6.24 2.16 -8.00
CA GLN A 46 7.11 2.01 -9.17
C GLN A 46 6.92 0.67 -9.89
N LEU A 47 6.62 -0.40 -9.15
CA LEU A 47 6.30 -1.71 -9.72
C LEU A 47 4.90 -1.77 -10.36
N GLY A 48 4.08 -0.72 -10.22
CA GLY A 48 2.75 -0.67 -10.82
C GLY A 48 1.76 -1.63 -10.16
N VAL A 49 1.90 -1.95 -8.86
CA VAL A 49 1.14 -3.07 -8.26
C VAL A 49 -0.37 -2.83 -8.12
N PHE A 50 -0.90 -1.68 -8.52
CA PHE A 50 -2.31 -1.30 -8.32
C PHE A 50 -3.03 -0.88 -9.60
N GLY A 51 -2.56 -1.35 -10.75
CA GLY A 51 -3.23 -1.17 -12.04
C GLY A 51 -3.30 0.29 -12.49
N GLY A 52 -2.31 1.10 -12.10
CA GLY A 52 -2.23 2.51 -12.51
C GLY A 52 -3.19 3.48 -11.80
N ALA A 53 -4.15 2.99 -10.99
CA ALA A 53 -5.11 3.85 -10.29
C ALA A 53 -5.46 3.33 -8.88
N TYR A 54 -4.59 3.61 -7.91
CA TYR A 54 -4.88 3.29 -6.50
C TYR A 54 -5.69 4.39 -5.79
N PHE A 55 -5.21 5.63 -5.89
CA PHE A 55 -5.79 6.78 -5.21
C PHE A 55 -6.90 7.43 -6.03
N ILE A 56 -7.91 6.64 -6.42
CA ILE A 56 -9.09 7.12 -7.15
C ILE A 56 -9.72 8.28 -6.35
N GLY A 57 -10.21 9.31 -7.03
CA GLY A 57 -10.78 10.52 -6.42
C GLY A 57 -9.74 11.54 -5.91
N VAL A 58 -8.46 11.19 -5.91
CA VAL A 58 -7.38 12.14 -5.64
C VAL A 58 -6.97 12.81 -6.95
N LYS A 59 -6.70 14.12 -6.92
CA LYS A 59 -6.24 14.87 -8.10
C LYS A 59 -4.99 14.19 -8.68
N ASN A 60 -5.03 13.87 -9.98
CA ASN A 60 -3.96 13.19 -10.71
C ASN A 60 -3.51 11.85 -10.08
N LEU A 61 -4.33 11.22 -9.23
CA LEU A 61 -3.99 9.99 -8.48
C LEU A 61 -2.77 10.13 -7.55
N MET A 62 -2.40 11.38 -7.19
CA MET A 62 -1.21 11.71 -6.40
C MET A 62 -1.61 12.48 -5.13
N PRO A 63 -1.74 11.79 -3.97
CA PRO A 63 -2.03 12.45 -2.70
C PRO A 63 -0.94 13.45 -2.32
N THR A 64 -1.36 14.66 -1.93
CA THR A 64 -0.46 15.76 -1.55
C THR A 64 0.25 15.55 -0.21
N ASP A 65 -0.24 14.61 0.61
CA ASP A 65 0.41 14.18 1.85
C ASP A 65 1.53 13.15 1.62
N LEU A 66 1.71 12.65 0.39
CA LEU A 66 2.77 11.75 -0.01
C LEU A 66 3.87 12.48 -0.80
N PRO A 67 5.14 12.06 -0.70
CA PRO A 67 6.21 12.69 -1.47
C PRO A 67 5.99 12.53 -2.98
N ALA A 68 5.97 13.66 -3.72
CA ALA A 68 5.84 13.64 -5.18
C ALA A 68 6.95 12.81 -5.86
N SER A 69 8.14 12.72 -5.23
CA SER A 69 9.26 11.90 -5.70
C SER A 69 8.96 10.40 -5.75
N TRP A 70 7.95 9.91 -5.01
CA TRP A 70 7.52 8.52 -5.05
C TRP A 70 6.78 8.16 -6.34
N PHE A 71 6.20 9.15 -7.02
CA PHE A 71 5.40 8.98 -8.23
C PHE A 71 6.21 9.19 -9.51
N ARG A 72 7.48 9.55 -9.42
CA ARG A 72 8.34 9.71 -10.60
C ARG A 72 8.55 8.37 -11.30
N GLY A 73 8.17 8.32 -12.57
CA GLY A 73 8.25 7.12 -13.41
C GLY A 73 7.16 6.09 -13.13
N VAL A 74 6.16 6.42 -12.30
CA VAL A 74 5.01 5.54 -12.07
C VAL A 74 4.04 5.68 -13.23
N ALA A 75 3.63 4.56 -13.82
CA ALA A 75 2.60 4.54 -14.84
C ALA A 75 1.23 4.73 -14.18
N LEU A 76 0.69 5.94 -14.27
CA LEU A 76 -0.64 6.30 -13.77
C LEU A 76 -1.65 6.28 -14.92
N SER A 77 -2.85 5.77 -14.63
CA SER A 77 -3.89 5.67 -15.67
C SER A 77 -4.48 7.05 -15.99
N PRO A 78 -4.53 7.47 -17.27
CA PRO A 78 -5.05 8.77 -17.66
C PRO A 78 -6.57 8.91 -17.48
N ASP A 79 -7.30 7.79 -17.53
CA ASP A 79 -8.75 7.74 -17.31
C ASP A 79 -9.13 7.55 -15.83
N HIS A 80 -8.14 7.50 -14.94
CA HIS A 80 -8.29 7.24 -13.50
C HIS A 80 -8.92 5.87 -13.15
N GLU A 81 -8.90 4.92 -14.07
CA GLU A 81 -9.37 3.55 -13.87
C GLU A 81 -8.22 2.56 -13.71
N LYS A 82 -8.54 1.38 -13.14
CA LYS A 82 -7.56 0.31 -12.93
C LYS A 82 -7.43 -0.57 -14.16
N HIS A 83 -6.24 -0.62 -14.74
CA HIS A 83 -5.92 -1.49 -15.88
C HIS A 83 -4.86 -2.51 -15.49
N LYS A 84 -5.12 -3.78 -15.83
CA LYS A 84 -4.22 -4.89 -15.47
C LYS A 84 -2.86 -4.75 -16.14
N GLU A 85 -2.78 -4.05 -17.26
CA GLU A 85 -1.61 -3.82 -18.10
C GLU A 85 -0.52 -3.06 -17.34
N TYR A 86 -0.90 -2.20 -16.38
CA TYR A 86 0.05 -1.52 -15.50
C TYR A 86 0.57 -2.40 -14.37
N ASN A 87 -0.07 -3.54 -14.07
CA ASN A 87 0.42 -4.46 -13.06
C ASN A 87 1.66 -5.21 -13.54
N LEU A 88 2.59 -5.46 -12.61
CA LEU A 88 3.81 -6.22 -12.88
C LEU A 88 3.56 -7.57 -13.57
N PHE A 89 2.53 -8.31 -13.16
CA PHE A 89 2.17 -9.60 -13.76
C PHE A 89 1.06 -9.50 -14.82
N HIS A 90 0.68 -8.29 -15.23
CA HIS A 90 -0.36 -8.02 -16.23
C HIS A 90 -1.74 -8.67 -15.94
N VAL A 91 -2.08 -8.88 -14.67
CA VAL A 91 -3.33 -9.50 -14.21
C VAL A 91 -4.01 -8.71 -13.11
N SER A 92 -5.35 -8.70 -13.08
CA SER A 92 -6.12 -8.09 -11.99
C SER A 92 -6.19 -9.02 -10.77
N ALA A 93 -5.81 -8.49 -9.59
CA ALA A 93 -5.80 -9.23 -8.33
C ALA A 93 -6.52 -8.52 -7.15
N SER A 94 -7.05 -7.31 -7.38
CA SER A 94 -7.75 -6.53 -6.34
C SER A 94 -9.26 -6.67 -6.40
N GLN A 95 -9.92 -6.68 -5.24
CA GLN A 95 -11.35 -6.37 -5.12
C GLN A 95 -11.58 -4.85 -5.23
N SER A 96 -12.78 -4.42 -5.64
CA SER A 96 -13.15 -3.00 -5.73
C SER A 96 -13.28 -2.35 -4.35
N LEU A 97 -13.05 -1.03 -4.24
CA LEU A 97 -13.12 -0.30 -2.97
C LEU A 97 -14.48 -0.48 -2.27
N ALA A 98 -15.58 -0.51 -3.02
CA ALA A 98 -16.92 -0.76 -2.52
C ALA A 98 -17.03 -2.11 -1.76
N ILE A 99 -16.42 -3.17 -2.29
CA ILE A 99 -16.41 -4.48 -1.62
C ILE A 99 -15.59 -4.41 -0.32
N TRP A 100 -14.48 -3.66 -0.31
CA TRP A 100 -13.70 -3.47 0.92
C TRP A 100 -14.47 -2.68 1.99
N GLN A 101 -15.25 -1.69 1.58
CA GLN A 101 -16.13 -0.92 2.47
C GLN A 101 -17.25 -1.82 3.04
N GLN A 102 -17.93 -2.59 2.18
CA GLN A 102 -18.98 -3.52 2.61
C GLN A 102 -18.48 -4.56 3.63
N LYS A 103 -17.23 -4.99 3.50
CA LYS A 103 -16.58 -5.93 4.44
C LYS A 103 -16.04 -5.28 5.71
N GLY A 104 -16.19 -3.97 5.89
CA GLY A 104 -15.67 -3.23 7.04
C GLY A 104 -14.13 -3.22 7.11
N TRP A 105 -13.46 -3.38 5.97
CA TRP A 105 -12.00 -3.49 5.89
C TRP A 105 -11.28 -2.16 5.68
N ILE A 106 -12.04 -1.10 5.42
CA ILE A 106 -11.57 0.28 5.32
C ILE A 106 -11.63 0.92 6.71
N TYR A 107 -10.61 1.70 7.03
CA TYR A 107 -10.55 2.48 8.26
C TYR A 107 -10.82 3.94 7.94
N ASN A 108 -11.55 4.65 8.80
CA ASN A 108 -12.03 6.01 8.51
C ASN A 108 -10.88 7.00 8.24
N ASP A 109 -9.74 6.81 8.90
CA ASP A 109 -8.55 7.65 8.70
C ASP A 109 -7.80 7.31 7.42
N ASP A 110 -8.06 6.17 6.78
CA ASP A 110 -7.42 5.71 5.55
C ASP A 110 -8.47 5.17 4.56
N PRO A 111 -9.24 6.07 3.90
CA PRO A 111 -10.34 5.70 3.00
C PRO A 111 -9.91 4.85 1.80
N HIS A 112 -8.65 4.94 1.36
CA HIS A 112 -8.10 4.09 0.31
C HIS A 112 -7.57 2.76 0.86
N GLY A 113 -7.63 2.52 2.16
CA GLY A 113 -7.32 1.24 2.79
C GLY A 113 -5.83 1.00 3.09
N TRP A 114 -5.45 -0.28 3.14
CA TRP A 114 -4.15 -0.73 3.68
C TRP A 114 -2.94 -0.01 3.09
N PHE A 115 -2.89 0.25 1.77
CA PHE A 115 -1.71 0.87 1.19
C PHE A 115 -1.58 2.34 1.60
N GLN A 116 -2.69 3.06 1.75
CA GLN A 116 -2.66 4.44 2.27
C GLN A 116 -2.22 4.45 3.73
N TRP A 117 -2.73 3.51 4.54
CA TRP A 117 -2.21 3.28 5.88
C TRP A 117 -0.70 3.05 5.86
N TYR A 118 -0.22 2.15 4.99
CA TYR A 118 1.20 1.82 4.89
C TYR A 118 2.04 3.04 4.46
N CYS A 119 1.60 3.82 3.48
CA CYS A 119 2.27 5.06 3.08
C CYS A 119 2.43 6.02 4.27
N ARG A 120 1.36 6.28 5.03
CA ARG A 120 1.39 7.21 6.16
C ARG A 120 2.15 6.64 7.36
N TYR A 121 2.07 5.34 7.60
CA TYR A 121 2.86 4.64 8.60
C TYR A 121 4.35 4.73 8.28
N TYR A 122 4.73 4.50 7.01
CA TYR A 122 6.09 4.65 6.51
C TYR A 122 6.61 6.07 6.72
N LEU A 123 5.78 7.10 6.48
CA LEU A 123 6.14 8.50 6.73
C LEU A 123 6.23 8.87 8.21
N GLY A 124 5.80 8.00 9.13
CA GLY A 124 5.94 8.20 10.58
C GLY A 124 4.65 8.47 11.35
N ARG A 125 3.46 8.34 10.73
CA ARG A 125 2.19 8.37 11.46
C ARG A 125 2.03 7.09 12.29
N ARG A 126 1.49 7.19 13.49
CA ARG A 126 1.16 6.04 14.34
C ARG A 126 -0.28 6.15 14.86
N ILE A 127 -1.02 5.06 14.77
CA ILE A 127 -2.38 4.91 15.29
C ILE A 127 -2.42 3.53 15.96
N PRO A 128 -2.06 3.40 17.26
CA PRO A 128 -1.67 2.11 17.84
C PRO A 128 -2.66 0.95 17.60
N ALA A 129 -3.96 1.20 17.77
CA ALA A 129 -4.98 0.16 17.57
C ALA A 129 -5.13 -0.26 16.09
N GLU A 130 -5.07 0.70 15.17
CA GLU A 130 -5.15 0.40 13.73
C GLU A 130 -3.85 -0.19 13.20
N ASP A 131 -2.69 0.29 13.68
CA ASP A 131 -1.38 -0.26 13.34
C ASP A 131 -1.33 -1.75 13.69
N ALA A 132 -1.71 -2.11 14.92
CA ALA A 132 -1.80 -3.51 15.35
C ALA A 132 -2.73 -4.35 14.45
N ARG A 133 -3.89 -3.79 14.06
CA ARG A 133 -4.84 -4.46 13.17
C ARG A 133 -4.25 -4.68 11.77
N GLN A 134 -3.63 -3.67 11.18
CA GLN A 134 -3.07 -3.76 9.82
C GLN A 134 -1.85 -4.69 9.77
N ILE A 135 -0.99 -4.65 10.79
CA ILE A 135 0.14 -5.57 10.94
C ILE A 135 -0.35 -7.01 11.10
N LYS A 136 -1.41 -7.25 11.87
CA LYS A 136 -2.04 -8.58 11.98
C LYS A 136 -2.56 -9.09 10.63
N ARG A 137 -3.22 -8.22 9.85
CA ARG A 137 -3.72 -8.57 8.50
C ARG A 137 -2.57 -8.87 7.54
N TRP A 138 -1.54 -8.04 7.54
CA TRP A 138 -0.33 -8.22 6.74
C TRP A 138 0.37 -9.55 7.08
N ASN A 139 0.51 -9.88 8.36
CA ASN A 139 1.09 -11.16 8.80
C ASN A 139 0.28 -12.36 8.30
N ALA A 140 -1.05 -12.25 8.28
CA ALA A 140 -1.92 -13.33 7.81
C ALA A 140 -1.70 -13.66 6.32
N ILE A 141 -1.18 -12.73 5.51
CA ILE A 141 -0.90 -12.95 4.08
C ILE A 141 0.27 -13.92 3.86
N ARG A 142 1.14 -14.16 4.86
CA ARG A 142 2.25 -15.12 4.77
C ARG A 142 1.81 -16.51 4.31
N ARG A 143 0.58 -16.95 4.66
CA ARG A 143 0.01 -18.22 4.18
C ARG A 143 -0.04 -18.31 2.65
N HIS A 144 -0.29 -17.19 1.96
CA HIS A 144 -0.35 -17.15 0.50
C HIS A 144 1.04 -17.22 -0.14
N ILE A 145 2.07 -16.76 0.56
CA ILE A 145 3.48 -16.90 0.14
C ILE A 145 3.87 -18.38 0.19
N VAL A 146 3.58 -19.06 1.31
CA VAL A 146 3.84 -20.50 1.47
C VAL A 146 3.09 -21.31 0.40
N GLN A 147 1.84 -20.95 0.09
CA GLN A 147 1.10 -21.58 -1.00
C GLN A 147 1.79 -21.42 -2.36
N ILE A 148 2.33 -20.24 -2.69
CA ILE A 148 3.11 -20.06 -3.92
C ILE A 148 4.34 -20.97 -3.90
N GLN A 149 5.14 -20.93 -2.83
CA GLN A 149 6.38 -21.71 -2.72
C GLN A 149 6.17 -23.23 -2.82
N ASN A 150 5.09 -23.74 -2.24
CA ASN A 150 4.79 -25.18 -2.27
C ASN A 150 4.21 -25.65 -3.62
N ASN A 151 3.64 -24.74 -4.42
CA ASN A 151 2.94 -25.10 -5.66
C ASN A 151 3.68 -24.64 -6.93
N CYS A 152 4.72 -23.82 -6.79
CA CYS A 152 5.47 -23.25 -7.91
C CYS A 152 6.93 -23.66 -7.82
N ARG A 153 7.56 -23.86 -8.98
CA ARG A 153 9.02 -23.98 -9.04
C ARG A 153 9.64 -22.64 -8.64
N LYS A 154 10.71 -22.69 -7.85
CA LYS A 154 11.43 -21.48 -7.43
C LYS A 154 11.87 -20.69 -8.66
N GLY A 155 11.53 -19.40 -8.70
CA GLY A 155 11.85 -18.50 -9.81
C GLY A 155 10.93 -18.59 -11.03
N ASP A 156 9.94 -19.49 -11.04
CA ASP A 156 8.91 -19.51 -12.08
C ASP A 156 7.87 -18.40 -11.83
N ALA A 157 8.12 -17.25 -12.44
CA ALA A 157 7.26 -16.06 -12.39
C ALA A 157 5.90 -16.26 -13.09
N THR A 158 5.77 -17.28 -13.94
CA THR A 158 4.53 -17.58 -14.68
C THR A 158 3.56 -18.41 -13.85
N CYS A 159 4.03 -19.10 -12.81
CA CYS A 159 3.20 -19.86 -11.92
C CYS A 159 2.39 -18.96 -10.98
N ARG A 160 1.06 -19.15 -10.96
CA ARG A 160 0.09 -18.43 -10.10
C ARG A 160 0.22 -16.89 -10.15
N PRO A 161 0.20 -16.26 -11.34
CA PRO A 161 0.51 -14.84 -11.51
C PRO A 161 -0.46 -13.94 -10.74
N ARG A 162 -1.75 -14.31 -10.68
CA ARG A 162 -2.76 -13.57 -9.90
C ARG A 162 -2.47 -13.60 -8.39
N GLN A 163 -1.98 -14.73 -7.86
CA GLN A 163 -1.64 -14.84 -6.44
C GLN A 163 -0.34 -14.09 -6.14
N ARG A 164 0.65 -14.16 -7.03
CA ARG A 164 1.89 -13.36 -6.95
C ARG A 164 1.58 -11.86 -6.98
N GLN A 165 0.69 -11.41 -7.86
CA GLN A 165 0.20 -10.03 -7.89
C GLN A 165 -0.53 -9.65 -6.60
N ALA A 166 -1.40 -10.52 -6.08
CA ALA A 166 -2.15 -10.25 -4.85
C ALA A 166 -1.23 -10.03 -3.63
N VAL A 167 -0.14 -10.79 -3.50
CA VAL A 167 0.78 -10.60 -2.36
C VAL A 167 1.68 -9.36 -2.51
N LEU A 168 1.93 -8.89 -3.74
CA LEU A 168 2.58 -7.58 -3.97
C LEU A 168 1.74 -6.44 -3.42
N HIS A 169 0.40 -6.54 -3.48
CA HIS A 169 -0.50 -5.56 -2.87
C HIS A 169 -0.34 -5.46 -1.35
N TRP A 170 0.40 -6.37 -0.71
CA TRP A 170 0.67 -6.41 0.73
C TRP A 170 2.17 -6.26 1.04
N ALA A 171 2.95 -5.66 0.14
CA ALA A 171 4.39 -5.42 0.28
C ALA A 171 5.25 -6.69 0.45
N TYR A 172 4.76 -7.86 0.03
CA TYR A 172 5.62 -9.05 -0.09
C TYR A 172 6.13 -9.16 -1.51
N ASP A 173 7.45 -9.09 -1.69
CA ASP A 173 8.08 -9.23 -2.99
C ASP A 173 7.94 -10.66 -3.51
N SER A 174 7.08 -10.85 -4.51
CA SER A 174 6.80 -12.15 -5.13
C SER A 174 7.55 -12.40 -6.43
N ARG A 175 8.43 -11.47 -6.84
CA ARG A 175 9.27 -11.61 -8.04
C ARG A 175 10.32 -12.70 -7.88
N THR A 176 10.74 -12.95 -6.65
CA THR A 176 11.85 -13.85 -6.30
C THR A 176 11.41 -15.13 -5.57
N LEU A 177 10.09 -15.33 -5.39
CA LEU A 177 9.52 -16.53 -4.74
C LEU A 177 9.56 -17.77 -5.63
#